data_AF-A0AA39X4Y2-F1
#
_entry.id   AF-A0AA39X4Y2-F1
#
_cell.length_a   1.000
_cell.length_b   1.000
_cell.length_c   1.000
_cell.angle_alpha   90.00
_cell.angle_beta   90.00
_cell.angle_gamma   90.00
#
_symmetry.space_group_name_H-M   'P 1'
#
loop_
_entity.id
_entity.type
_entity.pdbx_description
1 polymer ?
#
loop_
_entity_poly.entity_id
_entity_poly.type
_entity_poly.pdbx_seq_one_letter_code
_entity_poly.pdbx_strand_id
1 'polypeptide(L)'
;MPTKRKTPCAACAHTEGLQIDVSDHAAEAGFTRPNPTARKAAATPSGRIGQFRGTTVDADQEAIFAHTFPGPLILPDDALFIDPKDPPQSLRSWTVEKMRNPFTEQRKTLYVAPVPTIPTNLSCMRSWARPVQASPKALTTAQSLRPPQIEDVTSYLEAFYHPLPVKTYPGTVAFTEWEDESKSSKKKKTASSTPPDTVGLQVGEEGITGIRTRYCPDGTFARQLNLSDILDAALEALLEDAYSLVMLIDQDLYEDEEDDFCCGRAFGSSRIAVVSSARYHPDLDVGVVDREHMWPASHCVKYVREMVGEGRVPKQAVKYGDTPLAAAVKAAVEAPAPEGDLYGLWFSRVARTVAHELGHCLCLGHCSYYACVMQGTAGMGEDVRQPPYLCPVCLAKVTKGLTVLTPGLEEKEFQVQRYRALQKFCEGWMGVGMFAGYHAWLEKRIQSMDNAT
;
A
#
# COMPACT_ATOMS: atom_id res chain seq x y z
N MET A 1 -6.38 14.25 23.41
CA MET A 1 -4.93 14.04 23.65
C MET A 1 -4.62 12.63 23.23
N PRO A 2 -3.72 12.40 22.25
CA PRO A 2 -3.36 11.03 21.90
C PRO A 2 -2.67 10.41 23.10
N THR A 3 -3.23 9.30 23.57
CA THR A 3 -2.61 8.44 24.59
C THR A 3 -1.21 8.09 24.10
N LYS A 4 -0.19 8.31 24.94
CA LYS A 4 1.19 7.90 24.64
C LYS A 4 1.16 6.42 24.25
N ARG A 5 1.34 6.13 22.95
CA ARG A 5 1.41 4.76 22.43
C ARG A 5 2.54 4.05 23.16
N LYS A 6 2.24 2.93 23.82
CA LYS A 6 3.27 2.04 24.34
C LYS A 6 3.95 1.43 23.12
N THR A 7 5.20 1.77 22.86
CA THR A 7 6.04 1.00 21.94
C THR A 7 6.28 -0.37 22.58
N PRO A 8 5.92 -1.49 21.92
CA PRO A 8 6.18 -2.83 22.44
C PRO A 8 7.67 -3.11 22.65
N CYS A 9 7.97 -4.07 23.52
CA CYS A 9 9.30 -4.36 24.07
C CYS A 9 10.32 -4.83 23.01
N ALA A 10 11.58 -4.39 23.15
CA ALA A 10 12.72 -4.59 22.23
C ALA A 10 13.28 -6.04 22.11
N ALA A 11 12.47 -7.07 22.33
CA ALA A 11 12.87 -8.46 22.07
C ALA A 11 11.64 -9.38 22.01
N CYS A 12 11.04 -9.51 20.84
CA CYS A 12 10.07 -10.54 20.51
C CYS A 12 10.78 -11.71 19.82
N ALA A 13 10.83 -12.87 20.48
CA ALA A 13 11.37 -14.09 19.85
C ALA A 13 10.43 -14.66 18.77
N HIS A 14 9.25 -14.07 18.59
CA HIS A 14 8.19 -14.50 17.69
C HIS A 14 7.67 -15.93 17.92
N THR A 15 8.07 -16.66 18.97
CA THR A 15 7.76 -18.10 19.15
C THR A 15 6.37 -18.46 19.68
N GLU A 16 5.56 -17.48 20.12
CA GLU A 16 4.25 -17.72 20.78
C GLU A 16 3.11 -18.11 19.82
N GLY A 17 3.40 -18.26 18.52
CA GLY A 17 2.43 -18.58 17.48
C GLY A 17 1.91 -17.34 16.75
N LEU A 18 0.98 -17.58 15.83
CA LEU A 18 0.47 -16.56 14.91
C LEU A 18 -1.04 -16.32 15.07
N GLN A 19 -1.42 -15.05 15.02
CA GLN A 19 -2.78 -14.56 14.95
C GLN A 19 -3.30 -14.69 13.51
N ILE A 20 -4.14 -15.70 13.26
CA ILE A 20 -4.64 -16.04 11.91
C ILE A 20 -6.06 -15.53 11.63
N ASP A 21 -6.72 -14.95 12.64
CA ASP A 21 -8.04 -14.32 12.52
C ASP A 21 -8.00 -12.88 13.05
N VAL A 22 -9.13 -12.18 13.03
CA VAL A 22 -9.25 -10.85 13.64
C VAL A 22 -8.81 -10.87 15.11
N SER A 23 -8.29 -9.75 15.59
CA SER A 23 -7.94 -9.63 17.00
C SER A 23 -9.20 -9.73 17.89
N ASP A 24 -9.03 -10.03 19.18
CA ASP A 24 -10.14 -10.03 20.15
C ASP A 24 -10.82 -8.66 20.29
N HIS A 25 -10.18 -7.58 19.83
CA HIS A 25 -10.71 -6.22 19.87
C HIS A 25 -11.73 -5.94 18.74
N ALA A 26 -11.83 -6.81 17.73
CA ALA A 26 -12.81 -6.67 16.65
C ALA A 26 -14.26 -6.54 17.14
N ALA A 27 -14.62 -7.28 18.20
CA ALA A 27 -15.95 -7.20 18.80
C ALA A 27 -16.21 -5.84 19.46
N GLU A 28 -15.19 -5.21 20.03
CA GLU A 28 -15.29 -3.87 20.64
C GLU A 28 -15.44 -2.79 19.58
N ALA A 29 -14.75 -2.93 18.45
CA ALA A 29 -14.99 -2.13 17.25
C ALA A 29 -16.41 -2.33 16.67
N GLY A 30 -17.13 -3.39 17.03
CA GLY A 30 -18.36 -3.78 16.35
C GLY A 30 -18.13 -4.38 14.96
N PHE A 31 -16.89 -4.77 14.65
CA PHE A 31 -16.54 -5.46 13.42
C PHE A 31 -16.86 -6.95 13.52
N THR A 32 -17.54 -7.49 12.51
CA THR A 32 -17.78 -8.93 12.38
C THR A 32 -17.22 -9.42 11.06
N ARG A 33 -16.17 -10.26 11.12
CA ARG A 33 -15.60 -10.86 9.92
C ARG A 33 -16.62 -11.78 9.25
N PRO A 34 -16.83 -11.70 7.93
CA PRO A 34 -17.66 -12.67 7.22
C PRO A 34 -17.18 -14.11 7.46
N ASN A 35 -18.12 -15.03 7.69
CA ASN A 35 -17.79 -16.44 7.93
C ASN A 35 -17.12 -17.10 6.70
N PRO A 36 -16.47 -18.27 6.86
CA PRO A 36 -15.78 -18.97 5.76
C PRO A 36 -16.60 -19.10 4.47
N THR A 37 -17.87 -19.49 4.59
CA THR A 37 -18.79 -19.65 3.44
C THR A 37 -19.02 -18.31 2.73
N ALA A 38 -19.27 -17.23 3.48
CA ALA A 38 -19.45 -15.91 2.90
C ALA A 38 -18.17 -15.40 2.21
N ARG A 39 -16.99 -15.65 2.80
CA ARG A 39 -15.70 -15.27 2.21
C ARG A 39 -15.40 -16.01 0.90
N LYS A 40 -15.61 -17.33 0.88
CA LYS A 40 -15.47 -18.15 -0.33
C LYS A 40 -16.48 -17.69 -1.40
N ALA A 41 -17.74 -17.45 -1.03
CA ALA A 41 -18.75 -16.93 -1.94
C ALA A 41 -18.39 -15.54 -2.50
N ALA A 42 -17.77 -14.67 -1.71
CA ALA A 42 -17.35 -13.34 -2.14
C ALA A 42 -16.27 -13.38 -3.24
N ALA A 43 -15.51 -14.47 -3.34
CA ALA A 43 -14.53 -14.68 -4.41
C ALA A 43 -15.14 -15.30 -5.69
N THR A 44 -16.43 -15.65 -5.71
CA THR A 44 -17.07 -16.24 -6.91
C THR A 44 -17.91 -15.22 -7.70
N PRO A 45 -18.00 -15.34 -9.04
CA PRO A 45 -18.82 -14.45 -9.86
C PRO A 45 -20.32 -14.49 -9.49
N SER A 46 -20.82 -15.64 -9.02
CA SER A 46 -22.22 -15.84 -8.63
C SER A 46 -22.54 -15.27 -7.24
N GLY A 47 -21.52 -15.01 -6.41
CA GLY A 47 -21.69 -14.70 -4.99
C GLY A 47 -22.24 -15.88 -4.19
N ARG A 48 -22.08 -17.10 -4.69
CA ARG A 48 -22.56 -18.35 -4.06
C ARG A 48 -21.49 -19.42 -4.18
N ILE A 49 -21.45 -20.32 -3.19
CA ILE A 49 -20.76 -21.61 -3.30
C ILE A 49 -21.81 -22.64 -3.69
N GLY A 50 -21.48 -23.60 -4.56
CA GLY A 50 -22.35 -24.75 -4.83
C GLY A 50 -22.68 -25.50 -3.53
N GLN A 51 -23.81 -26.22 -3.49
CA GLN A 51 -24.17 -27.04 -2.33
C GLN A 51 -23.11 -28.15 -2.11
N PHE A 52 -22.11 -27.88 -1.26
CA PHE A 52 -21.26 -28.91 -0.70
C PHE A 52 -21.82 -29.31 0.66
N ARG A 53 -22.07 -30.60 0.84
CA ARG A 53 -22.42 -31.18 2.14
C ARG A 53 -21.18 -31.01 3.04
N GLY A 54 -21.30 -30.20 4.09
CA GLY A 54 -20.21 -29.92 5.02
C GLY A 54 -19.63 -31.22 5.58
N THR A 55 -18.40 -31.52 5.18
CA THR A 55 -17.59 -32.60 5.75
C THR A 55 -16.45 -31.99 6.56
N THR A 56 -15.82 -32.78 7.44
CA THR A 56 -14.64 -32.36 8.22
C THR A 56 -13.49 -31.84 7.35
N VAL A 57 -13.39 -32.32 6.10
CA VAL A 57 -12.40 -31.90 5.10
C VAL A 57 -12.50 -30.41 4.75
N ASP A 58 -13.70 -29.82 4.77
CA ASP A 58 -13.89 -28.39 4.49
C ASP A 58 -13.35 -27.47 5.59
N ALA A 59 -13.37 -27.95 6.84
CA ALA A 59 -12.87 -27.20 8.00
C ALA A 59 -11.33 -27.21 8.03
N ASP A 60 -10.71 -28.34 7.72
CA ASP A 60 -9.25 -28.46 7.66
C ASP A 60 -8.67 -27.63 6.51
N GLN A 61 -9.32 -27.62 5.35
CA GLN A 61 -8.94 -26.76 4.22
C GLN A 61 -9.09 -25.27 4.56
N GLU A 62 -10.14 -24.90 5.28
CA GLU A 62 -10.32 -23.51 5.74
C GLU A 62 -9.25 -23.10 6.75
N ALA A 63 -8.87 -23.99 7.67
CA ALA A 63 -7.79 -23.74 8.61
C ALA A 63 -6.46 -23.52 7.87
N ILE A 64 -6.10 -24.39 6.93
CA ILE A 64 -4.92 -24.23 6.06
C ILE A 64 -4.98 -22.91 5.30
N PHE A 65 -6.16 -22.53 4.82
CA PHE A 65 -6.35 -21.28 4.08
C PHE A 65 -6.17 -20.04 4.96
N ALA A 66 -6.63 -20.06 6.21
CA ALA A 66 -6.40 -19.00 7.18
C ALA A 66 -4.90 -18.82 7.51
N HIS A 67 -4.10 -19.88 7.43
CA HIS A 67 -2.64 -19.81 7.54
C HIS A 67 -1.93 -19.27 6.28
N THR A 68 -2.65 -19.17 5.17
CA THR A 68 -2.16 -18.54 3.94
C THR A 68 -2.60 -17.09 3.86
N PHE A 69 -3.88 -16.84 4.11
CA PHE A 69 -4.53 -15.54 4.14
C PHE A 69 -5.25 -15.36 5.49
N PRO A 70 -4.61 -14.75 6.49
CA PRO A 70 -5.20 -14.55 7.80
C PRO A 70 -6.33 -13.51 7.76
N GLY A 71 -7.00 -13.32 8.89
CA GLY A 71 -7.92 -12.18 9.07
C GLY A 71 -7.20 -10.84 9.08
N PRO A 72 -7.91 -9.75 8.77
CA PRO A 72 -7.36 -8.42 9.01
C PRO A 72 -7.07 -8.26 10.50
N LEU A 73 -5.92 -7.69 10.83
CA LEU A 73 -5.66 -7.26 12.21
C LEU A 73 -6.54 -6.04 12.50
N ILE A 74 -7.19 -6.04 13.67
CA ILE A 74 -8.04 -4.94 14.12
C ILE A 74 -7.51 -4.52 15.47
N LEU A 75 -6.52 -3.65 15.48
CA LEU A 75 -5.92 -3.10 16.70
C LEU A 75 -6.58 -1.74 17.02
N PRO A 76 -6.36 -1.19 18.23
CA PRO A 76 -6.84 0.14 18.55
C PRO A 76 -6.37 1.17 17.50
N ASP A 77 -7.28 2.07 17.13
CA ASP A 77 -7.09 3.13 16.11
C ASP A 77 -6.89 2.63 14.66
N ASP A 78 -7.04 1.33 14.37
CA ASP A 78 -7.00 0.83 12.99
C ASP A 78 -8.21 1.32 12.18
N ALA A 79 -8.10 1.36 10.85
CA ALA A 79 -9.18 1.82 9.98
C ALA A 79 -10.49 1.04 10.20
N LEU A 80 -10.41 -0.28 10.33
CA LEU A 80 -11.57 -1.14 10.65
C LEU A 80 -12.01 -1.07 12.12
N PHE A 81 -11.21 -0.47 13.00
CA PHE A 81 -11.62 -0.12 14.35
C PHE A 81 -12.44 1.19 14.35
N ILE A 82 -12.00 2.19 13.58
CA ILE A 82 -12.64 3.50 13.45
C ILE A 82 -13.93 3.40 12.62
N ASP A 83 -13.88 2.74 11.46
CA ASP A 83 -15.02 2.46 10.60
C ASP A 83 -15.21 0.94 10.40
N PRO A 84 -15.81 0.24 11.37
CA PRO A 84 -16.07 -1.20 11.30
C PRO A 84 -17.10 -1.59 10.23
N LYS A 85 -17.78 -0.60 9.62
CA LYS A 85 -18.88 -0.82 8.67
C LYS A 85 -18.47 -0.54 7.23
N ASP A 86 -17.20 -0.21 6.96
CA ASP A 86 -16.67 -0.02 5.61
C ASP A 86 -17.06 -1.23 4.73
N PRO A 87 -17.91 -1.03 3.71
CA PRO A 87 -18.57 -2.14 3.03
C PRO A 87 -17.56 -2.96 2.21
N PRO A 88 -17.44 -4.27 2.45
CA PRO A 88 -16.54 -5.10 1.66
C PRO A 88 -17.05 -5.24 0.23
N GLN A 89 -16.15 -5.10 -0.75
CA GLN A 89 -16.49 -5.32 -2.15
C GLN A 89 -16.22 -6.78 -2.56
N SER A 90 -17.25 -7.53 -2.95
CA SER A 90 -17.14 -8.89 -3.51
C SER A 90 -16.71 -8.90 -4.99
N LEU A 91 -16.34 -10.05 -5.54
CA LEU A 91 -16.12 -10.22 -6.98
C LEU A 91 -17.40 -9.92 -7.78
N ARG A 92 -18.55 -10.39 -7.28
CA ARG A 92 -19.85 -10.15 -7.93
C ARG A 92 -20.17 -8.66 -8.02
N SER A 93 -20.05 -7.93 -6.92
CA SER A 93 -20.31 -6.48 -6.89
C SER A 93 -19.32 -5.71 -7.75
N TRP A 94 -18.04 -6.08 -7.70
CA TRP A 94 -17.01 -5.51 -8.58
C TRP A 94 -17.31 -5.75 -10.08
N THR A 95 -17.83 -6.93 -10.44
CA THR A 95 -18.12 -7.29 -11.83
C THR A 95 -19.21 -6.41 -12.44
N VAL A 96 -20.22 -6.05 -11.65
CA VAL A 96 -21.36 -5.21 -12.07
C VAL A 96 -21.16 -3.72 -11.78
N GLU A 97 -19.99 -3.34 -11.28
CA GLU A 97 -19.67 -1.94 -10.97
C GLU A 97 -19.59 -1.13 -12.27
N LYS A 98 -20.40 -0.07 -12.35
CA LYS A 98 -20.52 0.77 -13.54
C LYS A 98 -19.31 1.68 -13.73
N MET A 99 -18.66 2.04 -12.63
CA MET A 99 -17.47 2.89 -12.64
C MET A 99 -16.19 2.13 -13.05
N ARG A 100 -16.27 0.82 -13.27
CA ARG A 100 -15.11 -0.02 -13.59
C ARG A 100 -14.67 0.17 -15.04
N ASN A 101 -13.38 0.43 -15.22
CA ASN A 101 -12.73 0.49 -16.53
C ASN A 101 -12.32 -0.92 -17.01
N PRO A 102 -12.80 -1.38 -18.19
CA PRO A 102 -12.35 -2.64 -18.76
C PRO A 102 -10.93 -2.53 -19.30
N PHE A 103 -10.16 -3.60 -19.11
CA PHE A 103 -8.91 -3.84 -19.83
C PHE A 103 -9.22 -4.15 -21.29
N THR A 104 -8.44 -3.57 -22.19
CA THR A 104 -8.47 -3.87 -23.63
C THR A 104 -7.05 -3.98 -24.15
N GLU A 105 -6.86 -4.60 -25.31
CA GLU A 105 -5.54 -4.67 -25.95
C GLU A 105 -4.94 -3.29 -26.22
N GLN A 106 -5.80 -2.30 -26.48
CA GLN A 106 -5.41 -0.90 -26.74
C GLN A 106 -5.15 -0.11 -25.46
N ARG A 107 -5.75 -0.51 -24.33
CA ARG A 107 -5.71 0.24 -23.07
C ARG A 107 -5.40 -0.69 -21.91
N LYS A 108 -4.11 -0.97 -21.74
CA LYS A 108 -3.56 -1.90 -20.74
C LYS A 108 -2.29 -1.41 -20.06
N THR A 109 -1.70 -0.29 -20.49
CA THR A 109 -0.41 0.18 -19.97
C THR A 109 -0.60 0.90 -18.64
N LEU A 110 0.13 0.49 -17.59
CA LEU A 110 0.24 1.26 -16.37
C LEU A 110 1.39 2.26 -16.53
N TYR A 111 1.12 3.56 -16.40
CA TYR A 111 2.17 4.57 -16.41
C TYR A 111 2.51 5.02 -15.00
N VAL A 112 3.81 5.17 -14.73
CA VAL A 112 4.34 5.76 -13.50
C VAL A 112 5.02 7.08 -13.87
N ALA A 113 4.50 8.19 -13.40
CA ALA A 113 5.16 9.49 -13.53
C ALA A 113 6.21 9.65 -12.42
N PRO A 114 7.44 10.09 -12.78
CA PRO A 114 8.49 10.32 -11.81
C PRO A 114 8.16 11.50 -10.89
N VAL A 115 8.90 11.59 -9.79
CA VAL A 115 8.85 12.76 -8.91
C VAL A 115 9.14 14.03 -9.73
N PRO A 116 8.29 15.07 -9.66
CA PRO A 116 8.50 16.27 -10.44
C PRO A 116 9.85 16.92 -10.15
N THR A 117 10.56 17.28 -11.21
CA THR A 117 11.83 18.00 -11.08
C THR A 117 11.61 19.38 -10.45
N ILE A 118 12.53 19.80 -9.59
CA ILE A 118 12.47 21.12 -8.91
C ILE A 118 13.52 22.05 -9.51
N PRO A 119 13.12 23.10 -10.25
CA PRO A 119 14.05 24.06 -10.84
C PRO A 119 14.71 24.94 -9.76
N THR A 120 15.82 25.58 -10.12
CA THR A 120 16.67 26.33 -9.16
C THR A 120 15.94 27.46 -8.45
N ASN A 121 15.04 28.16 -9.13
CA ASN A 121 14.19 29.21 -8.59
C ASN A 121 13.17 28.72 -7.55
N LEU A 122 12.86 27.42 -7.54
CA LEU A 122 12.01 26.76 -6.53
C LEU A 122 12.80 25.85 -5.59
N SER A 123 14.11 26.07 -5.44
CA SER A 123 14.98 25.23 -4.60
C SER A 123 14.52 25.08 -3.14
N CYS A 124 13.71 26.01 -2.62
CA CYS A 124 13.11 25.89 -1.29
C CYS A 124 12.24 24.62 -1.12
N MET A 125 11.60 24.14 -2.19
CA MET A 125 10.75 22.94 -2.17
C MET A 125 11.52 21.65 -1.84
N ARG A 126 12.84 21.62 -2.07
CA ARG A 126 13.68 20.46 -1.73
C ARG A 126 13.70 20.21 -0.23
N SER A 127 13.53 21.26 0.58
CA SER A 127 13.44 21.13 2.03
C SER A 127 12.09 20.58 2.51
N TRP A 128 11.03 20.65 1.68
CA TRP A 128 9.68 20.19 2.06
C TRP A 128 9.56 18.66 2.01
N ALA A 129 10.46 17.99 1.29
CA ALA A 129 10.56 16.52 1.24
C ALA A 129 11.38 15.92 2.40
N ARG A 130 11.87 16.75 3.34
CA ARG A 130 12.72 16.32 4.46
C ARG A 130 12.02 16.59 5.80
N PRO A 131 12.00 15.61 6.72
CA PRO A 131 11.49 15.86 8.07
C PRO A 131 12.25 16.98 8.78
N VAL A 132 11.53 17.90 9.43
CA VAL A 132 12.11 19.04 10.15
C VAL A 132 12.90 18.59 11.39
N GLN A 133 12.50 17.48 12.01
CA GLN A 133 13.05 16.98 13.28
C GLN A 133 14.12 15.88 13.12
N ALA A 134 14.65 15.64 11.92
CA ALA A 134 15.73 14.66 11.75
C ALA A 134 16.93 15.04 12.65
N SER A 135 17.22 14.20 13.65
CA SER A 135 18.21 14.46 14.70
C SER A 135 19.59 14.82 14.11
N PRO A 136 20.24 15.90 14.56
CA PRO A 136 21.60 16.24 14.12
C PRO A 136 22.64 15.14 14.41
N LYS A 137 22.34 14.22 15.36
CA LYS A 137 23.22 13.11 15.74
C LYS A 137 23.01 11.83 14.90
N ALA A 138 21.95 11.75 14.09
CA ALA A 138 21.74 10.63 13.16
C ALA A 138 22.54 10.77 11.85
N LEU A 139 23.12 11.94 11.62
CA LEU A 139 23.78 12.33 10.36
C LEU A 139 25.30 12.17 10.34
N THR A 140 25.91 11.67 11.41
CA THR A 140 27.33 11.31 11.36
C THR A 140 27.45 9.91 10.77
N THR A 141 27.72 9.84 9.46
CA THR A 141 28.10 8.67 8.63
C THR A 141 27.01 7.91 7.86
N ALA A 142 25.75 8.36 7.85
CA ALA A 142 24.76 7.86 6.89
C ALA A 142 24.90 8.61 5.56
N GLN A 143 25.13 7.89 4.45
CA GLN A 143 24.87 8.41 3.12
C GLN A 143 23.48 9.07 3.12
N SER A 144 23.36 10.28 2.55
CA SER A 144 22.06 10.98 2.41
C SER A 144 20.99 9.99 1.97
N LEU A 145 20.06 9.63 2.86
CA LEU A 145 18.99 8.71 2.53
C LEU A 145 18.20 9.30 1.37
N ARG A 146 18.07 8.54 0.29
CA ARG A 146 17.37 8.97 -0.92
C ARG A 146 15.98 8.34 -0.97
N PRO A 147 14.98 9.04 -1.51
CA PRO A 147 13.66 8.48 -1.72
C PRO A 147 13.70 7.30 -2.72
N PRO A 148 12.70 6.40 -2.68
CA PRO A 148 12.62 5.28 -3.61
C PRO A 148 12.65 5.71 -5.07
N GLN A 149 13.44 5.01 -5.88
CA GLN A 149 13.61 5.34 -7.29
C GLN A 149 12.47 4.75 -8.13
N ILE A 150 12.16 5.42 -9.24
CA ILE A 150 11.04 5.03 -10.10
C ILE A 150 11.24 3.64 -10.71
N GLU A 151 12.47 3.24 -11.00
CA GLU A 151 12.79 1.93 -11.60
C GLU A 151 12.40 0.77 -10.69
N ASP A 152 12.56 0.95 -9.38
CA ASP A 152 12.20 -0.06 -8.38
C ASP A 152 10.67 -0.17 -8.27
N VAL A 153 9.97 0.97 -8.29
CA VAL A 153 8.51 1.04 -8.28
C VAL A 153 7.92 0.41 -9.53
N THR A 154 8.41 0.75 -10.73
CA THR A 154 7.91 0.19 -12.00
C THR A 154 8.13 -1.31 -12.06
N SER A 155 9.30 -1.78 -11.65
CA SER A 155 9.63 -3.22 -11.59
C SER A 155 8.73 -3.98 -10.62
N TYR A 156 8.44 -3.42 -9.44
CA TYR A 156 7.52 -4.04 -8.48
C TYR A 156 6.11 -4.13 -9.04
N LEU A 157 5.61 -3.04 -9.64
CA LEU A 157 4.27 -2.99 -10.21
C LEU A 157 4.10 -3.95 -11.40
N GLU A 158 5.14 -4.10 -12.22
CA GLU A 158 5.12 -5.04 -13.35
C GLU A 158 4.98 -6.49 -12.87
N ALA A 159 5.69 -6.84 -11.78
CA ALA A 159 5.50 -8.12 -11.13
C ALA A 159 4.10 -8.23 -10.47
N PHE A 160 3.66 -7.18 -9.78
CA PHE A 160 2.41 -7.18 -9.01
C PHE A 160 1.16 -7.23 -9.87
N TYR A 161 1.14 -6.55 -11.00
CA TYR A 161 0.02 -6.53 -11.94
C TYR A 161 0.28 -7.34 -13.21
N HIS A 162 1.22 -8.28 -13.16
CA HIS A 162 1.50 -9.18 -14.26
C HIS A 162 0.19 -9.74 -14.88
N PRO A 163 0.01 -9.67 -16.21
CA PRO A 163 1.01 -9.36 -17.24
C PRO A 163 0.96 -7.91 -17.78
N LEU A 164 0.41 -6.95 -17.04
CA LEU A 164 0.29 -5.58 -17.54
C LEU A 164 1.66 -4.95 -17.80
N PRO A 165 1.86 -4.28 -18.95
CA PRO A 165 3.07 -3.51 -19.18
C PRO A 165 3.07 -2.28 -18.26
N VAL A 166 4.19 -2.05 -17.59
CA VAL A 166 4.42 -0.86 -16.76
C VAL A 166 5.49 -0.01 -17.42
N LYS A 167 5.23 1.29 -17.60
CA LYS A 167 6.15 2.21 -18.25
C LYS A 167 6.32 3.48 -17.44
N THR A 168 7.49 4.08 -17.52
CA THR A 168 7.66 5.47 -17.07
C THR A 168 6.88 6.41 -17.99
N TYR A 169 6.23 7.41 -17.40
CA TYR A 169 5.54 8.46 -18.16
C TYR A 169 6.55 9.19 -19.07
N PRO A 170 6.26 9.30 -20.38
CA PRO A 170 7.24 9.81 -21.35
C PRO A 170 7.35 11.34 -21.38
N GLY A 171 6.34 12.06 -20.86
CA GLY A 171 6.30 13.52 -20.88
C GLY A 171 7.09 14.17 -19.75
N THR A 172 7.23 15.50 -19.83
CA THR A 172 7.84 16.31 -18.78
C THR A 172 7.05 16.22 -17.48
N VAL A 173 7.73 16.10 -16.35
CA VAL A 173 7.12 16.25 -15.01
C VAL A 173 7.98 17.19 -14.19
N ALA A 174 7.51 18.40 -13.95
CA ALA A 174 8.31 19.45 -13.31
C ALA A 174 7.44 20.44 -12.52
N PHE A 175 7.95 20.87 -11.37
CA PHE A 175 7.41 22.05 -10.70
C PHE A 175 7.86 23.32 -11.44
N THR A 176 6.98 24.32 -11.46
CA THR A 176 7.20 25.61 -12.11
C THR A 176 6.69 26.75 -11.22
N GLU A 177 7.11 27.99 -11.50
CA GLU A 177 6.49 29.14 -10.83
C GLU A 177 5.03 29.26 -11.25
N TRP A 178 4.14 29.59 -10.30
CA TRP A 178 2.73 29.83 -10.59
C TRP A 178 2.47 31.32 -10.75
N GLU A 179 2.03 31.73 -11.94
CA GLU A 179 1.54 33.09 -12.20
C GLU A 179 0.01 33.06 -12.28
N ASP A 180 -0.65 33.64 -11.28
CA ASP A 180 -2.10 33.76 -11.21
C ASP A 180 -2.56 34.83 -12.22
N GLU A 181 -3.15 34.44 -13.35
CA GLU A 181 -3.57 35.36 -14.43
C GLU A 181 -4.52 36.46 -13.93
N SER A 182 -5.24 36.21 -12.82
CA SER A 182 -6.14 37.18 -12.19
C SER A 182 -5.43 38.36 -11.50
N LYS A 183 -4.11 38.29 -11.29
CA LYS A 183 -3.31 39.29 -10.56
C LYS A 183 -2.36 40.09 -11.47
N SER A 184 -2.63 40.16 -12.78
CA SER A 184 -1.76 40.73 -13.83
C SER A 184 -1.46 42.25 -13.75
N SER A 185 -1.68 42.92 -12.61
CA SER A 185 -1.26 44.31 -12.43
C SER A 185 -0.33 44.53 -11.22
N LYS A 186 0.92 44.87 -11.57
CA LYS A 186 1.94 45.59 -10.77
C LYS A 186 2.69 44.81 -9.69
N LYS A 187 3.86 44.27 -10.07
CA LYS A 187 5.22 44.66 -9.62
C LYS A 187 6.15 43.47 -9.83
N LYS A 188 7.31 43.69 -10.46
CA LYS A 188 8.47 42.78 -10.35
C LYS A 188 8.76 42.56 -8.87
N LYS A 189 8.35 41.42 -8.32
CA LYS A 189 8.64 41.05 -6.93
C LYS A 189 10.09 40.60 -6.88
N THR A 190 10.90 41.31 -6.09
CA THR A 190 12.13 40.76 -5.52
C THR A 190 11.79 39.44 -4.82
N ALA A 191 12.66 38.43 -4.92
CA ALA A 191 12.47 37.11 -4.32
C ALA A 191 11.99 37.25 -2.86
N SER A 192 10.73 36.88 -2.64
CA SER A 192 10.11 36.84 -1.32
C SER A 192 10.77 35.73 -0.50
N SER A 193 11.19 36.04 0.73
CA SER A 193 11.69 35.04 1.68
C SER A 193 10.59 34.09 2.19
N THR A 194 9.32 34.42 1.94
CA THR A 194 8.15 33.61 2.28
C THR A 194 7.94 32.52 1.23
N PRO A 195 7.77 31.24 1.63
CA PRO A 195 7.43 30.16 0.70
C PRO A 195 6.14 30.44 -0.06
N PRO A 196 6.01 30.00 -1.33
CA PRO A 196 4.82 30.27 -2.13
C PRO A 196 3.61 29.45 -1.67
N ASP A 197 2.44 30.08 -1.58
CA ASP A 197 1.17 29.42 -1.25
C ASP A 197 0.61 28.57 -2.40
N THR A 198 1.16 28.74 -3.60
CA THR A 198 0.82 27.93 -4.79
C THR A 198 2.06 27.79 -5.66
N VAL A 199 2.29 26.59 -6.19
CA VAL A 199 3.36 26.28 -7.14
C VAL A 199 2.74 25.68 -8.41
N GLY A 200 3.34 25.90 -9.57
CA GLY A 200 2.88 25.25 -10.79
C GLY A 200 3.40 23.83 -10.86
N LEU A 201 2.62 22.93 -11.45
CA LEU A 201 3.02 21.58 -11.82
C LEU A 201 2.73 21.38 -13.30
N GLN A 202 3.78 21.13 -14.08
CA GLN A 202 3.69 20.75 -15.48
C GLN A 202 3.77 19.23 -15.59
N VAL A 203 2.80 18.62 -16.27
CA VAL A 203 2.77 17.19 -16.57
C VAL A 203 2.43 17.01 -18.06
N GLY A 204 3.39 16.58 -18.85
CA GLY A 204 3.27 16.49 -20.31
C GLY A 204 3.67 17.80 -21.03
N GLU A 205 3.16 17.96 -22.25
CA GLU A 205 3.48 19.11 -23.12
C GLU A 205 2.51 20.29 -22.96
N GLU A 206 1.29 20.04 -22.45
CA GLU A 206 0.22 21.03 -22.35
C GLU A 206 -0.15 21.29 -20.89
N GLY A 207 -0.40 22.56 -20.54
CA GLY A 207 -0.95 22.96 -19.25
C GLY A 207 0.07 23.05 -18.10
N ILE A 208 -0.22 23.97 -17.17
CA ILE A 208 0.40 24.01 -15.85
C ILE A 208 -0.77 24.06 -14.86
N THR A 209 -0.77 23.17 -13.88
CA THR A 209 -1.78 23.15 -12.83
C THR A 209 -1.24 23.85 -11.58
N GLY A 210 -2.04 24.71 -10.97
CA GLY A 210 -1.68 25.38 -9.73
C GLY A 210 -1.90 24.45 -8.54
N ILE A 211 -0.82 24.08 -7.85
CA ILE A 211 -0.83 23.22 -6.67
C ILE A 211 -0.77 24.07 -5.41
N ARG A 212 -1.84 24.06 -4.64
CA ARG A 212 -1.90 24.76 -3.34
C ARG A 212 -0.94 24.11 -2.36
N THR A 213 -0.37 24.95 -1.49
CA THR A 213 0.55 24.49 -0.46
C THR A 213 0.13 25.05 0.90
N ARG A 214 0.36 24.29 1.97
CA ARG A 214 0.13 24.76 3.34
C ARG A 214 1.29 24.41 4.26
N TYR A 215 1.37 25.04 5.42
CA TYR A 215 2.24 24.57 6.50
C TYR A 215 1.74 23.22 7.00
N CYS A 216 2.66 22.29 7.27
CA CYS A 216 2.30 20.98 7.80
C CYS A 216 1.73 21.14 9.24
N PRO A 217 0.48 20.74 9.52
CA PRO A 217 -0.17 21.00 10.82
C PRO A 217 0.58 20.41 12.01
N ASP A 218 1.19 19.24 11.86
CA ASP A 218 1.94 18.55 12.91
C ASP A 218 3.43 18.97 12.99
N GLY A 219 3.88 19.83 12.07
CA GLY A 219 5.26 20.32 12.01
C GLY A 219 6.30 19.27 11.58
N THR A 220 5.88 18.10 11.10
CA THR A 220 6.80 17.03 10.66
C THR A 220 7.58 17.47 9.43
N PHE A 221 6.90 18.13 8.48
CA PHE A 221 7.49 18.72 7.29
C PHE A 221 7.31 20.23 7.28
N ALA A 222 8.11 20.95 6.48
CA ALA A 222 7.96 22.39 6.37
C ALA A 222 6.63 22.79 5.72
N ARG A 223 6.22 22.06 4.67
CA ARG A 223 4.98 22.28 3.92
C ARG A 223 4.41 20.99 3.36
N GLN A 224 3.13 21.03 3.04
CA GLN A 224 2.40 20.00 2.30
C GLN A 224 1.90 20.55 0.96
N LEU A 225 1.71 19.65 -0.01
CA LEU A 225 1.08 19.93 -1.30
C LEU A 225 -0.36 19.40 -1.30
N ASN A 226 -1.28 20.14 -1.93
CA ASN A 226 -2.65 19.65 -2.06
C ASN A 226 -2.71 18.50 -3.06
N LEU A 227 -3.26 17.39 -2.61
CA LEU A 227 -3.34 16.14 -3.33
C LEU A 227 -4.34 16.22 -4.51
N SER A 228 -5.49 16.89 -4.30
CA SER A 228 -6.52 17.00 -5.33
C SER A 228 -6.02 17.79 -6.55
N ASP A 229 -5.27 18.87 -6.32
CA ASP A 229 -4.67 19.66 -7.40
C ASP A 229 -3.69 18.81 -8.23
N ILE A 230 -2.96 17.88 -7.60
CA ILE A 230 -2.03 16.97 -8.31
C ILE A 230 -2.81 15.90 -9.10
N LEU A 231 -3.93 15.41 -8.56
CA LEU A 231 -4.82 14.50 -9.28
C LEU A 231 -5.42 15.17 -10.52
N ASP A 232 -5.78 16.45 -10.44
CA ASP A 232 -6.27 17.20 -11.60
C ASP A 232 -5.20 17.28 -12.70
N ALA A 233 -3.94 17.56 -12.33
CA ALA A 233 -2.80 17.52 -13.26
C ALA A 233 -2.61 16.12 -13.88
N ALA A 234 -2.73 15.05 -13.07
CA ALA A 234 -2.64 13.68 -13.55
C ALA A 234 -3.78 13.31 -14.51
N LEU A 235 -4.99 13.85 -14.29
CA LEU A 235 -6.15 13.62 -15.14
C LEU A 235 -5.93 14.18 -16.54
N GLU A 236 -5.43 15.40 -16.63
CA GLU A 236 -5.11 16.07 -17.90
C GLU A 236 -3.98 15.35 -18.64
N ALA A 237 -3.01 14.80 -17.92
CA ALA A 237 -1.84 14.12 -18.48
C ALA A 237 -2.07 12.65 -18.90
N LEU A 238 -3.27 12.10 -18.66
CA LEU A 238 -3.56 10.68 -18.82
C LEU A 238 -3.56 10.26 -20.31
N LEU A 239 -2.60 9.41 -20.69
CA LEU A 239 -2.42 8.96 -22.08
C LEU A 239 -3.57 8.06 -22.56
N GLU A 240 -3.79 8.04 -23.87
CA GLU A 240 -4.87 7.26 -24.50
C GLU A 240 -4.74 5.74 -24.28
N ASP A 241 -3.52 5.20 -24.37
CA ASP A 241 -3.23 3.77 -24.17
C ASP A 241 -3.07 3.37 -22.68
N ALA A 242 -3.06 4.37 -21.79
CA ALA A 242 -2.92 4.14 -20.36
C ALA A 242 -4.15 3.42 -19.82
N TYR A 243 -3.97 2.27 -19.17
CA TYR A 243 -4.98 1.80 -18.24
C TYR A 243 -5.08 2.75 -17.04
N SER A 244 -3.94 3.20 -16.51
CA SER A 244 -3.89 4.20 -15.44
C SER A 244 -2.57 4.95 -15.41
N LEU A 245 -2.56 6.10 -14.73
CA LEU A 245 -1.37 6.88 -14.40
C LEU A 245 -1.25 7.01 -12.88
N VAL A 246 -0.08 6.69 -12.33
CA VAL A 246 0.26 7.01 -10.93
C VAL A 246 1.41 8.01 -10.88
N MET A 247 1.25 9.10 -10.15
CA MET A 247 2.31 10.09 -9.92
C MET A 247 2.99 9.85 -8.58
N LEU A 248 4.33 9.83 -8.59
CA LEU A 248 5.13 9.79 -7.38
C LEU A 248 5.47 11.21 -6.92
N ILE A 249 5.37 11.48 -5.61
CA ILE A 249 5.69 12.77 -5.00
C ILE A 249 6.58 12.53 -3.78
N ASP A 250 7.58 13.39 -3.54
CA ASP A 250 8.45 13.28 -2.35
C ASP A 250 8.03 14.20 -1.20
N GLN A 251 7.17 15.17 -1.47
CA GLN A 251 6.62 16.09 -0.49
C GLN A 251 5.39 15.48 0.20
N ASP A 252 5.17 15.88 1.44
CA ASP A 252 4.00 15.49 2.20
C ASP A 252 2.71 16.05 1.57
N LEU A 253 1.60 15.34 1.67
CA LEU A 253 0.34 15.67 0.99
C LEU A 253 -0.81 15.90 1.96
N TYR A 254 -1.83 16.63 1.52
CA TYR A 254 -3.11 16.75 2.19
C TYR A 254 -4.24 16.85 1.16
N GLU A 255 -5.46 16.42 1.49
CA GLU A 255 -6.61 16.52 0.60
C GLU A 255 -7.49 17.72 0.99
N ASP A 256 -7.86 17.84 2.27
CA ASP A 256 -8.64 18.96 2.79
C ASP A 256 -8.13 19.50 4.17
N GLU A 257 -8.89 20.43 4.75
CA GLU A 257 -8.53 21.12 6.00
C GLU A 257 -8.66 20.24 7.26
N GLU A 258 -9.40 19.13 7.18
CA GLU A 258 -9.58 18.19 8.29
C GLU A 258 -8.49 17.12 8.33
N ASP A 259 -7.81 16.88 7.21
CA ASP A 259 -6.70 15.93 7.13
C ASP A 259 -5.44 16.42 7.84
N ASP A 260 -4.78 15.54 8.58
CA ASP A 260 -3.40 15.77 9.01
C ASP A 260 -2.42 15.59 7.84
N PHE A 261 -2.54 14.48 7.10
CA PHE A 261 -1.77 14.16 5.89
C PHE A 261 -2.41 13.01 5.09
N CYS A 262 -1.96 12.82 3.85
CA CYS A 262 -2.28 11.65 3.03
C CYS A 262 -1.00 11.02 2.44
N CYS A 263 -0.89 9.69 2.48
CA CYS A 263 0.22 8.98 1.82
C CYS A 263 -0.04 8.68 0.35
N GLY A 264 -1.32 8.61 -0.04
CA GLY A 264 -1.74 8.35 -1.40
C GLY A 264 -3.24 8.50 -1.54
N ARG A 265 -3.69 8.59 -2.79
CA ARG A 265 -5.10 8.60 -3.15
C ARG A 265 -5.25 8.25 -4.62
N ALA A 266 -6.36 7.60 -4.95
CA ALA A 266 -6.75 7.34 -6.32
C ALA A 266 -8.18 7.79 -6.61
N PHE A 267 -8.38 8.34 -7.80
CA PHE A 267 -9.71 8.49 -8.39
C PHE A 267 -9.93 7.35 -9.37
N GLY A 268 -10.43 6.23 -8.85
CA GLY A 268 -10.43 4.95 -9.56
C GLY A 268 -11.11 4.97 -10.93
N SER A 269 -12.27 5.61 -11.04
CA SER A 269 -12.98 5.77 -12.32
C SER A 269 -12.21 6.62 -13.33
N SER A 270 -11.46 7.60 -12.82
CA SER A 270 -10.63 8.50 -13.60
C SER A 270 -9.26 7.90 -13.93
N ARG A 271 -8.94 6.73 -13.37
CA ARG A 271 -7.72 5.94 -13.65
C ARG A 271 -6.43 6.66 -13.28
N ILE A 272 -6.47 7.49 -12.25
CA ILE A 272 -5.34 8.28 -11.78
C ILE A 272 -5.12 8.07 -10.29
N ALA A 273 -3.86 8.11 -9.89
CA ALA A 273 -3.43 8.01 -8.50
C ALA A 273 -2.23 8.91 -8.23
N VAL A 274 -2.07 9.32 -6.98
CA VAL A 274 -0.88 10.01 -6.47
C VAL A 274 -0.41 9.26 -5.23
N VAL A 275 0.91 9.07 -5.10
CA VAL A 275 1.52 8.50 -3.90
C VAL A 275 2.69 9.36 -3.45
N SER A 276 2.71 9.69 -2.17
CA SER A 276 3.81 10.38 -1.52
C SER A 276 4.75 9.41 -0.79
N SER A 277 6.05 9.60 -0.97
CA SER A 277 7.07 8.89 -0.21
C SER A 277 7.33 9.51 1.17
N ALA A 278 6.89 10.75 1.44
CA ALA A 278 7.33 11.58 2.56
C ALA A 278 7.14 10.90 3.92
N ARG A 279 5.90 10.47 4.22
CA ARG A 279 5.53 9.90 5.53
C ARG A 279 6.11 8.51 5.77
N TYR A 280 6.64 7.87 4.73
CA TYR A 280 7.35 6.61 4.82
C TYR A 280 8.84 6.74 5.15
N HIS A 281 9.36 7.97 5.25
CA HIS A 281 10.75 8.25 5.56
C HIS A 281 11.18 7.59 6.89
N PRO A 282 12.22 6.72 6.89
CA PRO A 282 12.62 5.95 8.07
C PRO A 282 12.92 6.74 9.34
N ASP A 283 13.39 8.00 9.23
CA ASP A 283 13.60 8.88 10.39
C ASP A 283 12.32 9.21 11.18
N LEU A 284 11.13 8.99 10.59
CA LEU A 284 9.84 9.22 11.24
C LEU A 284 9.37 8.04 12.11
N ASP A 285 10.11 6.94 12.12
CA ASP A 285 9.64 5.71 12.77
C ASP A 285 9.59 5.82 14.30
N VAL A 286 10.42 6.68 14.90
CA VAL A 286 10.58 6.77 16.36
C VAL A 286 9.25 7.08 17.04
N GLY A 287 8.75 6.11 17.82
CA GLY A 287 7.49 6.23 18.56
C GLY A 287 6.22 6.06 17.73
N VAL A 288 6.34 5.84 16.42
CA VAL A 288 5.20 5.68 15.49
C VAL A 288 5.14 4.28 14.91
N VAL A 289 6.28 3.76 14.46
CA VAL A 289 6.41 2.48 13.76
C VAL A 289 7.18 1.48 14.60
N ASP A 290 6.59 0.31 14.81
CA ASP A 290 7.27 -0.86 15.35
C ASP A 290 7.90 -1.65 14.20
N ARG A 291 9.20 -1.47 13.99
CA ARG A 291 9.96 -2.14 12.93
C ARG A 291 10.03 -3.67 13.12
N GLU A 292 10.00 -4.14 14.37
CA GLU A 292 10.10 -5.56 14.70
C GLU A 292 8.82 -6.31 14.30
N HIS A 293 7.67 -5.63 14.36
CA HIS A 293 6.35 -6.21 14.07
C HIS A 293 5.69 -5.62 12.81
N MET A 294 6.48 -5.22 11.82
CA MET A 294 5.98 -4.99 10.46
C MET A 294 5.47 -6.30 9.84
N TRP A 295 4.68 -6.23 8.77
CA TRP A 295 4.29 -7.45 8.06
C TRP A 295 5.54 -8.22 7.61
N PRO A 296 5.61 -9.56 7.81
CA PRO A 296 4.55 -10.46 8.32
C PRO A 296 4.50 -10.66 9.85
N ALA A 297 5.50 -10.18 10.59
CA ALA A 297 5.64 -10.34 12.04
C ALA A 297 4.53 -9.64 12.86
N SER A 298 3.79 -8.72 12.25
CA SER A 298 2.57 -8.10 12.79
C SER A 298 1.51 -9.12 13.27
N HIS A 299 1.53 -10.34 12.75
CA HIS A 299 0.67 -11.43 13.18
C HIS A 299 1.20 -12.20 14.40
N CYS A 300 2.29 -11.78 15.04
CA CYS A 300 2.77 -12.42 16.25
C CYS A 300 1.73 -12.31 17.38
N VAL A 301 1.39 -13.43 18.02
CA VAL A 301 0.42 -13.47 19.13
C VAL A 301 0.83 -12.57 20.29
N LYS A 302 2.12 -12.53 20.64
CA LYS A 302 2.64 -11.68 21.71
C LYS A 302 2.40 -10.20 21.39
N TYR A 303 2.78 -9.77 20.18
CA TYR A 303 2.57 -8.40 19.71
C TYR A 303 1.09 -8.00 19.74
N VAL A 304 0.23 -8.82 19.13
CA VAL A 304 -1.22 -8.54 19.10
C VAL A 304 -1.78 -8.40 20.52
N ARG A 305 -1.37 -9.27 21.45
CA ARG A 305 -1.79 -9.21 22.86
C ARG A 305 -1.34 -7.92 23.55
N GLU A 306 -0.09 -7.50 23.33
CA GLU A 306 0.44 -6.27 23.90
C GLU A 306 -0.28 -5.02 23.36
N MET A 307 -0.67 -5.03 22.08
CA MET A 307 -1.41 -3.95 21.45
C MET A 307 -2.86 -3.84 21.93
N VAL A 308 -3.52 -4.95 22.30
CA VAL A 308 -4.91 -4.94 22.82
C VAL A 308 -5.01 -4.86 24.35
N GLY A 309 -3.90 -5.05 25.08
CA GLY A 309 -3.81 -4.98 26.54
C GLY A 309 -3.87 -6.32 27.29
N GLU A 310 -3.25 -6.38 28.48
CA GLU A 310 -3.15 -7.60 29.30
C GLU A 310 -4.53 -8.10 29.80
N GLY A 311 -4.76 -9.41 29.71
CA GLY A 311 -5.98 -10.09 30.20
C GLY A 311 -6.95 -10.59 29.12
N ARG A 312 -6.74 -10.21 27.85
CA ARG A 312 -7.49 -10.71 26.70
C ARG A 312 -6.63 -11.74 25.96
N VAL A 313 -6.84 -13.01 26.28
CA VAL A 313 -6.07 -14.11 25.70
C VAL A 313 -6.70 -14.51 24.37
N PRO A 314 -5.93 -14.51 23.25
CA PRO A 314 -6.46 -14.90 21.95
C PRO A 314 -7.02 -16.31 22.00
N LYS A 315 -8.23 -16.48 21.47
CA LYS A 315 -8.95 -17.76 21.46
C LYS A 315 -8.26 -18.81 20.57
N GLN A 316 -7.35 -18.42 19.68
CA GLN A 316 -6.66 -19.33 18.76
C GLN A 316 -5.22 -18.86 18.47
N ALA A 317 -4.26 -19.35 19.24
CA ALA A 317 -2.84 -19.30 18.89
C ALA A 317 -2.42 -20.68 18.37
N VAL A 318 -1.93 -20.74 17.13
CA VAL A 318 -1.45 -21.99 16.52
C VAL A 318 0.07 -21.94 16.41
N LYS A 319 0.73 -23.05 16.77
CA LYS A 319 2.18 -23.21 16.66
C LYS A 319 2.63 -23.07 15.20
N TYR A 320 3.88 -22.68 15.00
CA TYR A 320 4.56 -22.65 13.70
C TYR A 320 4.43 -24.02 13.00
N GLY A 321 3.51 -24.11 12.04
CA GLY A 321 3.47 -25.18 11.05
C GLY A 321 4.20 -24.75 9.77
N ASP A 322 4.35 -25.67 8.82
CA ASP A 322 4.90 -25.39 7.48
C ASP A 322 3.87 -24.66 6.59
N THR A 323 3.50 -23.45 7.00
CA THR A 323 2.45 -22.64 6.35
C THR A 323 3.04 -21.39 5.70
N PRO A 324 2.37 -20.80 4.69
CA PRO A 324 2.88 -19.59 4.03
C PRO A 324 3.15 -18.42 4.98
N LEU A 325 2.25 -18.11 5.91
CA LEU A 325 2.46 -17.02 6.87
C LEU A 325 3.61 -17.32 7.85
N ALA A 326 3.73 -18.56 8.33
CA ALA A 326 4.83 -18.96 9.21
C ALA A 326 6.19 -18.90 8.51
N ALA A 327 6.27 -19.35 7.26
CA ALA A 327 7.46 -19.22 6.43
C ALA A 327 7.82 -17.74 6.20
N ALA A 328 6.82 -16.89 5.97
CA ALA A 328 7.01 -15.45 5.83
C ALA A 328 7.62 -14.82 7.08
N VAL A 329 7.05 -15.09 8.27
CA VAL A 329 7.56 -14.57 9.55
C VAL A 329 8.98 -15.04 9.79
N LYS A 330 9.26 -16.32 9.59
CA LYS A 330 10.61 -16.84 9.74
C LYS A 330 11.62 -16.11 8.84
N ALA A 331 11.33 -16.00 7.54
CA ALA A 331 12.23 -15.36 6.59
C ALA A 331 12.40 -13.85 6.85
N ALA A 332 11.35 -13.15 7.28
CA ALA A 332 11.42 -11.75 7.62
C ALA A 332 12.26 -11.47 8.88
N VAL A 333 12.14 -12.32 9.90
CA VAL A 333 12.92 -12.22 11.15
C VAL A 333 14.39 -12.60 10.94
N GLU A 334 14.67 -13.53 10.03
CA GLU A 334 16.04 -13.93 9.65
C GLU A 334 16.73 -12.93 8.70
N ALA A 335 15.97 -12.03 8.07
CA ALA A 335 16.52 -10.97 7.23
C ALA A 335 17.37 -9.98 8.05
N PRO A 336 18.34 -9.29 7.41
CA PRO A 336 19.09 -8.23 8.07
C PRO A 336 18.19 -7.18 8.73
N ALA A 337 18.67 -6.61 9.84
CA ALA A 337 17.95 -5.56 10.54
C ALA A 337 17.72 -4.35 9.61
N PRO A 338 16.57 -3.65 9.69
CA PRO A 338 16.23 -2.56 8.76
C PRO A 338 17.25 -1.41 8.73
N GLU A 339 17.99 -1.19 9.81
CA GLU A 339 19.07 -0.20 9.90
C GLU A 339 20.20 -0.45 8.89
N GLY A 340 20.37 -1.71 8.44
CA GLY A 340 21.32 -2.09 7.41
C GLY A 340 20.92 -1.69 5.99
N ASP A 341 19.62 -1.42 5.75
CA ASP A 341 19.08 -1.00 4.45
C ASP A 341 17.82 -0.13 4.62
N LEU A 342 18.02 1.12 5.05
CA LEU A 342 16.94 2.09 5.21
C LEU A 342 16.28 2.46 3.87
N TYR A 343 17.01 2.35 2.75
CA TYR A 343 16.44 2.58 1.42
C TYR A 343 15.43 1.49 1.08
N GLY A 344 15.81 0.21 1.24
CA GLY A 344 14.92 -0.92 1.02
C GLY A 344 13.73 -0.93 1.98
N LEU A 345 13.92 -0.50 3.24
CA LEU A 345 12.83 -0.28 4.19
C LEU A 345 11.83 0.75 3.66
N TRP A 346 12.32 1.93 3.23
CA TRP A 346 11.47 3.01 2.71
C TRP A 346 10.73 2.56 1.44
N PHE A 347 11.46 1.95 0.49
CA PHE A 347 10.89 1.42 -0.74
C PHE A 347 9.81 0.38 -0.49
N SER A 348 10.01 -0.56 0.46
CA SER A 348 9.01 -1.59 0.77
C SER A 348 7.64 -1.01 1.15
N ARG A 349 7.64 0.16 1.79
CA ARG A 349 6.42 0.86 2.20
C ARG A 349 5.74 1.50 1.00
N VAL A 350 6.49 2.29 0.23
CA VAL A 350 6.01 2.93 -0.99
C VAL A 350 5.49 1.89 -2.00
N ALA A 351 6.19 0.77 -2.17
CA ALA A 351 5.78 -0.31 -3.06
C ALA A 351 4.36 -0.83 -2.74
N ARG A 352 4.06 -1.07 -1.45
CA ARG A 352 2.71 -1.49 -1.02
C ARG A 352 1.67 -0.42 -1.35
N THR A 353 1.95 0.84 -1.01
CA THR A 353 1.01 1.96 -1.22
C THR A 353 0.72 2.20 -2.69
N VAL A 354 1.75 2.17 -3.56
CA VAL A 354 1.53 2.32 -5.00
C VAL A 354 0.71 1.17 -5.57
N ALA A 355 0.90 -0.06 -5.09
CA ALA A 355 0.03 -1.18 -5.45
C ALA A 355 -1.38 -1.05 -4.85
N HIS A 356 -1.55 -0.43 -3.69
CA HIS A 356 -2.87 -0.13 -3.13
C HIS A 356 -3.63 0.86 -4.01
N GLU A 357 -3.03 2.02 -4.31
CA GLU A 357 -3.68 3.07 -5.09
C GLU A 357 -3.97 2.64 -6.53
N LEU A 358 -3.08 1.87 -7.16
CA LEU A 358 -3.38 1.28 -8.46
C LEU A 358 -4.51 0.25 -8.38
N GLY A 359 -4.68 -0.44 -7.25
CA GLY A 359 -5.82 -1.31 -7.01
C GLY A 359 -7.13 -0.55 -7.11
N HIS A 360 -7.19 0.67 -6.56
CA HIS A 360 -8.33 1.56 -6.73
C HIS A 360 -8.56 1.98 -8.19
N CYS A 361 -7.51 2.20 -8.99
CA CYS A 361 -7.63 2.41 -10.45
C CYS A 361 -8.25 1.20 -11.18
N LEU A 362 -8.07 -0.01 -10.64
CA LEU A 362 -8.73 -1.24 -11.09
C LEU A 362 -10.15 -1.42 -10.49
N CYS A 363 -10.67 -0.37 -9.85
CA CYS A 363 -11.98 -0.33 -9.19
C CYS A 363 -12.09 -1.28 -7.97
N LEU A 364 -10.97 -1.68 -7.36
CA LEU A 364 -11.00 -2.40 -6.09
C LEU A 364 -11.32 -1.39 -4.99
N GLY A 365 -12.36 -1.64 -4.19
CA GLY A 365 -12.56 -0.93 -2.92
C GLY A 365 -11.65 -1.48 -1.81
N HIS A 366 -11.72 -0.87 -0.63
CA HIS A 366 -11.09 -1.44 0.56
C HIS A 366 -11.58 -2.87 0.83
N CYS A 367 -10.71 -3.67 1.44
CA CYS A 367 -10.94 -5.09 1.69
C CYS A 367 -10.93 -5.40 3.18
N SER A 368 -12.00 -6.01 3.69
CA SER A 368 -12.11 -6.45 5.09
C SER A 368 -12.30 -7.97 5.24
N TYR A 369 -12.22 -8.74 4.15
CA TYR A 369 -12.40 -10.20 4.19
C TYR A 369 -11.22 -10.95 4.82
N TYR A 370 -10.01 -10.46 4.58
CA TYR A 370 -8.72 -11.08 4.91
C TYR A 370 -7.69 -9.97 5.09
N ALA A 371 -6.52 -10.32 5.65
CA ALA A 371 -5.33 -9.50 5.48
C ALA A 371 -5.10 -9.25 3.99
N CYS A 372 -4.95 -8.00 3.57
CA CYS A 372 -4.88 -7.65 2.14
C CYS A 372 -4.17 -6.31 1.95
N VAL A 373 -3.39 -6.15 0.88
CA VAL A 373 -2.82 -4.85 0.50
C VAL A 373 -3.91 -3.79 0.28
N MET A 374 -5.14 -4.21 -0.07
CA MET A 374 -6.29 -3.33 -0.24
C MET A 374 -7.04 -3.02 1.06
N GLN A 375 -6.48 -3.29 2.24
CA GLN A 375 -7.08 -2.78 3.48
C GLN A 375 -6.93 -1.27 3.56
N GLY A 376 -7.97 -0.58 4.04
CA GLY A 376 -7.84 0.82 4.45
C GLY A 376 -6.84 0.93 5.61
N THR A 377 -6.20 2.09 5.72
CA THR A 377 -5.23 2.38 6.79
C THR A 377 -5.53 3.75 7.40
N ALA A 378 -5.48 3.83 8.73
CA ALA A 378 -5.71 5.07 9.48
C ALA A 378 -4.40 5.72 9.96
N GLY A 379 -3.25 5.09 9.69
CA GLY A 379 -1.95 5.68 9.98
C GLY A 379 -0.77 4.73 9.75
N MET A 380 0.43 5.28 9.94
CA MET A 380 1.70 4.61 9.60
C MET A 380 1.94 3.29 10.34
N GLY A 381 1.53 3.20 11.61
CA GLY A 381 1.66 1.96 12.40
C GLY A 381 0.72 0.85 11.94
N GLU A 382 -0.37 1.16 11.25
CA GLU A 382 -1.24 0.19 10.60
C GLU A 382 -0.74 -0.16 9.19
N ASP A 383 -0.33 0.82 8.39
CA ASP A 383 0.16 0.62 7.02
C ASP A 383 1.28 -0.43 6.95
N VAL A 384 2.27 -0.34 7.84
CA VAL A 384 3.42 -1.25 7.84
C VAL A 384 3.07 -2.69 8.21
N ARG A 385 1.87 -2.94 8.75
CA ARG A 385 1.37 -4.27 9.09
C ARG A 385 0.58 -4.91 7.94
N GLN A 386 0.24 -4.16 6.91
CA GLN A 386 -0.51 -4.67 5.76
C GLN A 386 0.36 -5.57 4.89
N PRO A 387 -0.18 -6.70 4.37
CA PRO A 387 0.57 -7.59 3.51
C PRO A 387 0.81 -7.00 2.12
N PRO A 388 1.90 -7.37 1.43
CA PRO A 388 2.18 -6.98 0.05
C PRO A 388 1.45 -7.88 -0.97
N TYR A 389 0.30 -8.48 -0.62
CA TYR A 389 -0.45 -9.37 -1.51
C TYR A 389 -1.94 -9.01 -1.59
N LEU A 390 -2.57 -9.44 -2.68
CA LEU A 390 -4.02 -9.48 -2.81
C LEU A 390 -4.55 -10.73 -2.12
N CYS A 391 -5.54 -10.57 -1.26
CA CYS A 391 -6.28 -11.70 -0.72
C CYS A 391 -7.10 -12.41 -1.83
N PRO A 392 -7.66 -13.60 -1.58
CA PRO A 392 -8.37 -14.39 -2.59
C PRO A 392 -9.52 -13.65 -3.27
N VAL A 393 -10.22 -12.78 -2.54
CA VAL A 393 -11.34 -12.00 -3.10
C VAL A 393 -10.82 -10.91 -4.03
N CYS A 394 -9.80 -10.15 -3.63
CA CYS A 394 -9.22 -9.10 -4.46
C CYS A 394 -8.43 -9.67 -5.64
N LEU A 395 -7.73 -10.80 -5.45
CA LEU A 395 -7.05 -11.52 -6.52
C LEU A 395 -8.05 -12.01 -7.57
N ALA A 396 -9.18 -12.58 -7.16
CA ALA A 396 -10.20 -13.03 -8.12
C ALA A 396 -10.74 -11.88 -8.99
N LYS A 397 -10.85 -10.65 -8.46
CA LYS A 397 -11.20 -9.44 -9.24
C LYS A 397 -10.12 -9.11 -10.26
N VAL A 398 -8.86 -9.04 -9.82
CA VAL A 398 -7.73 -8.72 -10.70
C VAL A 398 -7.58 -9.79 -11.78
N THR A 399 -7.62 -11.08 -11.42
CA THR A 399 -7.59 -12.18 -12.37
C THR A 399 -8.74 -12.07 -13.36
N LYS A 400 -9.99 -11.89 -12.90
CA LYS A 400 -11.15 -11.73 -13.81
C LYS A 400 -10.98 -10.55 -14.76
N GLY A 401 -10.39 -9.44 -14.30
CA GLY A 401 -10.13 -8.26 -15.12
C GLY A 401 -9.05 -8.49 -16.18
N LEU A 402 -7.98 -9.22 -15.82
CA LEU A 402 -6.79 -9.38 -16.65
C LEU A 402 -6.83 -10.59 -17.58
N THR A 403 -7.66 -11.60 -17.31
CA THR A 403 -7.75 -12.81 -18.16
C THR A 403 -8.16 -12.49 -19.60
N VAL A 404 -8.77 -11.33 -19.86
CA VAL A 404 -9.07 -10.87 -21.23
C VAL A 404 -7.82 -10.66 -22.08
N LEU A 405 -6.67 -10.38 -21.45
CA LEU A 405 -5.38 -10.15 -22.10
C LEU A 405 -4.56 -11.46 -22.26
N THR A 406 -5.05 -12.57 -21.70
CA THR A 406 -4.38 -13.88 -21.73
C THR A 406 -5.35 -14.97 -22.20
N PRO A 407 -5.86 -14.89 -23.44
CA PRO A 407 -6.84 -15.86 -23.93
C PRO A 407 -6.28 -17.29 -23.92
N GLY A 408 -7.05 -18.23 -23.39
CA GLY A 408 -6.67 -19.65 -23.29
C GLY A 408 -5.81 -19.99 -22.07
N LEU A 409 -5.47 -19.02 -21.22
CA LEU A 409 -4.78 -19.29 -19.95
C LEU A 409 -5.80 -19.58 -18.85
N GLU A 410 -5.68 -20.76 -18.23
CA GLU A 410 -6.51 -21.14 -17.08
C GLU A 410 -6.24 -20.24 -15.87
N GLU A 411 -7.26 -20.02 -15.03
CA GLU A 411 -7.19 -19.10 -13.89
C GLU A 411 -6.05 -19.45 -12.92
N LYS A 412 -5.89 -20.74 -12.62
CA LYS A 412 -4.83 -21.25 -11.74
C LYS A 412 -3.45 -20.94 -12.32
N GLU A 413 -3.26 -21.20 -13.61
CA GLU A 413 -2.00 -20.98 -14.32
C GLU A 413 -1.67 -19.48 -14.35
N PHE A 414 -2.64 -18.62 -14.66
CA PHE A 414 -2.49 -17.16 -14.60
C PHE A 414 -2.00 -16.70 -13.22
N GLN A 415 -2.65 -17.17 -12.15
CA GLN A 415 -2.26 -16.80 -10.78
C GLN A 415 -0.86 -17.28 -10.43
N VAL A 416 -0.49 -18.50 -10.83
CA VAL A 416 0.88 -19.04 -10.62
C VAL A 416 1.92 -18.21 -11.36
N GLN A 417 1.69 -17.85 -12.62
CA GLN A 417 2.61 -16.99 -13.39
C GLN A 417 2.81 -15.62 -12.73
N ARG A 418 1.72 -14.99 -12.26
CA ARG A 418 1.80 -13.75 -11.47
C ARG A 418 2.62 -13.94 -10.19
N TYR A 419 2.39 -15.01 -9.43
CA TYR A 419 3.16 -15.28 -8.21
C TYR A 419 4.65 -15.55 -8.50
N ARG A 420 4.98 -16.21 -9.61
CA ARG A 420 6.36 -16.42 -10.04
C ARG A 420 7.04 -15.10 -10.43
N ALA A 421 6.34 -14.18 -11.09
CA ALA A 421 6.84 -12.84 -11.38
C ALA A 421 7.19 -12.08 -10.09
N LEU A 422 6.29 -12.12 -9.09
CA LEU A 422 6.52 -11.53 -7.77
C LEU A 422 7.65 -12.22 -6.99
N GLN A 423 7.74 -13.54 -7.08
CA GLN A 423 8.80 -14.31 -6.42
C GLN A 423 10.16 -13.87 -6.96
N LYS A 424 10.30 -13.82 -8.28
CA LYS A 424 11.50 -13.34 -8.97
C LYS A 424 11.86 -11.91 -8.60
N PHE A 425 10.87 -11.01 -8.48
CA PHE A 425 11.13 -9.65 -7.99
C PHE A 425 11.72 -9.67 -6.58
N CYS A 426 11.14 -10.44 -5.67
CA CYS A 426 11.58 -10.48 -4.26
C CYS A 426 13.00 -11.04 -4.09
N GLU A 427 13.49 -11.90 -4.99
CA GLU A 427 14.88 -12.41 -4.99
C GLU A 427 15.91 -11.26 -4.97
N GLY A 428 15.61 -10.13 -5.62
CA GLY A 428 16.46 -8.94 -5.64
C GLY A 428 16.44 -8.12 -4.34
N TRP A 429 15.51 -8.40 -3.43
CA TRP A 429 15.23 -7.59 -2.23
C TRP A 429 15.23 -8.41 -0.93
N MET A 430 15.88 -9.58 -0.93
CA MET A 430 15.93 -10.48 0.24
C MET A 430 16.60 -9.85 1.48
N GLY A 431 17.33 -8.75 1.32
CA GLY A 431 17.86 -7.96 2.45
C GLY A 431 16.79 -7.20 3.24
N VAL A 432 15.58 -7.07 2.71
CA VAL A 432 14.47 -6.32 3.31
C VAL A 432 13.43 -7.29 3.85
N GLY A 433 13.14 -7.23 5.16
CA GLY A 433 12.28 -8.20 5.84
C GLY A 433 10.92 -8.46 5.18
N MET A 434 10.24 -7.42 4.69
CA MET A 434 8.96 -7.58 3.97
C MET A 434 9.12 -8.43 2.70
N PHE A 435 10.13 -8.17 1.87
CA PHE A 435 10.34 -8.90 0.62
C PHE A 435 10.88 -10.30 0.86
N ALA A 436 11.76 -10.50 1.84
CA ALA A 436 12.20 -11.83 2.28
C ALA A 436 11.02 -12.69 2.76
N GLY A 437 10.16 -12.11 3.61
CA GLY A 437 8.93 -12.75 4.04
C GLY A 437 7.97 -13.04 2.90
N TYR A 438 7.82 -12.09 1.95
CA TYR A 438 6.94 -12.28 0.82
C TYR A 438 7.43 -13.37 -0.14
N HIS A 439 8.74 -13.43 -0.41
CA HIS A 439 9.35 -14.50 -1.18
C HIS A 439 9.01 -15.88 -0.59
N ALA A 440 9.22 -16.06 0.73
CA ALA A 440 8.94 -17.33 1.41
C ALA A 440 7.43 -17.66 1.40
N TRP A 441 6.57 -16.66 1.56
CA TRP A 441 5.11 -16.83 1.43
C TRP A 441 4.74 -17.30 0.02
N LEU A 442 5.30 -16.67 -1.02
CA LEU A 442 5.05 -16.97 -2.42
C LEU A 442 5.48 -18.40 -2.77
N GLU A 443 6.67 -18.81 -2.32
CA GLU A 443 7.18 -20.16 -2.53
C GLU A 443 6.19 -21.22 -2.01
N LYS A 444 5.75 -21.09 -0.75
CA LYS A 444 4.78 -22.01 -0.16
C LYS A 444 3.42 -21.92 -0.83
N ARG A 445 2.98 -20.73 -1.22
CA ARG A 445 1.71 -20.54 -1.93
C ARG A 445 1.73 -21.26 -3.28
N ILE A 446 2.80 -21.11 -4.05
CA ILE A 446 2.93 -21.75 -5.36
C ILE A 446 2.98 -23.27 -5.19
N GLN A 447 3.81 -23.80 -4.27
CA GLN A 447 3.84 -25.24 -3.96
C GLN A 447 2.43 -25.79 -3.61
N SER A 448 1.65 -25.05 -2.82
CA SER A 448 0.28 -25.44 -2.46
C SER A 448 -0.67 -25.50 -3.66
N MET A 449 -0.45 -24.63 -4.66
CA MET A 449 -1.26 -24.61 -5.88
C MET A 449 -0.82 -25.74 -6.82
N ASP A 450 0.47 -25.97 -6.99
CA ASP A 450 1.01 -27.03 -7.85
C ASP A 450 0.57 -28.42 -7.35
N ASN A 451 0.58 -28.65 -6.03
CA ASN A 451 0.19 -29.93 -5.41
C ASN A 451 -1.32 -30.20 -5.39
N ALA A 452 -2.17 -29.19 -5.66
CA ALA A 452 -3.64 -29.32 -5.65
C ALA A 452 -4.21 -29.90 -6.96
N THR A 453 -3.51 -30.84 -7.59
CA THR A 453 -3.93 -31.54 -8.83
C THR A 453 -5.02 -32.56 -8.58
#